data_AF-A0A7C4R5B6-F1
#
_entry.id   AF-A0A7C4R5B6-F1
#
_cell.length_a   1.000
_cell.length_b   1.000
_cell.length_c   1.000
_cell.angle_alpha   90.00
_cell.angle_beta   90.00
_cell.angle_gamma   90.00
#
_symmetry.space_group_name_H-M   'P 1'
#
loop_
_entity.id
_entity.type
_entity.pdbx_description
1 polymer ?
#
loop_
_entity_poly.entity_id
_entity_poly.type
_entity_poly.pdbx_seq_one_letter_code
_entity_poly.pdbx_strand_id
1 'polypeptide(L)' 'MDYKRLGKCGVKVSEICLGTMDFGSKVDEENAIKIVKRAVDL' A
#
# COMPACT_ATOMS: atom_id res chain seq x y z
N MET A 1 2.83 8.33 -7.82
CA MET A 1 3.78 7.47 -7.08
C MET A 1 5.23 7.52 -7.62
N ASP A 2 6.19 7.86 -6.76
CA ASP A 2 7.65 7.75 -7.04
C ASP A 2 8.20 6.39 -6.58
N TYR A 3 9.02 5.75 -7.42
CA TYR A 3 9.55 4.41 -7.18
C TYR A 3 11.07 4.38 -7.07
N LYS A 4 11.59 3.68 -6.05
CA LYS A 4 13.02 3.45 -5.81
C LYS A 4 13.38 1.97 -5.95
N ARG A 5 14.61 1.68 -6.38
CA ARG A 5 15.12 0.29 -6.40
C ARG A 5 15.38 -0.20 -4.98
N LEU A 6 14.79 -1.34 -4.62
CA LEU A 6 15.03 -2.01 -3.35
C LEU A 6 16.19 -3.00 -3.51
N GLY A 7 17.32 -2.67 -2.89
CA GLY A 7 18.51 -3.52 -2.89
C GLY A 7 19.06 -3.82 -4.29
N LYS A 8 19.63 -5.02 -4.47
CA LYS A 8 20.32 -5.43 -5.71
C LYS A 8 19.50 -6.35 -6.62
N CYS A 9 18.31 -6.78 -6.19
CA CYS A 9 17.49 -7.78 -6.89
C CYS A 9 16.61 -7.20 -8.02
N GLY A 10 16.74 -5.91 -8.34
CA GLY A 10 16.03 -5.28 -9.46
C GLY A 10 14.57 -4.89 -9.19
N VAL A 11 14.05 -5.11 -7.98
CA VAL A 11 12.69 -4.72 -7.60
C VAL A 11 12.61 -3.21 -7.38
N LYS A 12 11.55 -2.57 -7.88
CA LYS A 12 11.21 -1.17 -7.59
C LYS A 12 10.01 -1.13 -6.63
N VAL A 13 10.11 -0.32 -5.59
CA VAL A 13 9.08 -0.12 -4.57
C VAL A 13 8.74 1.36 -4.44
N SER A 14 7.52 1.67 -4.01
CA SER A 14 7.15 3.04 -3.66
C SER A 14 7.91 3.50 -2.41
N GLU A 15 8.12 4.81 -2.27
CA GLU A 15 8.78 5.36 -1.08
C GLU A 15 7.89 5.33 0.17
N ILE A 16 6.57 5.29 -0.04
CA ILE A 16 5.56 5.23 1.00
C ILE A 16 4.78 3.91 0.82
N CYS A 17 4.53 3.22 1.93
CA CYS A 17 3.78 1.97 1.97
C CYS A 17 2.46 2.16 2.74
N LEU A 18 1.42 1.46 2.31
CA LEU A 18 0.16 1.37 3.04
C LEU A 18 0.24 0.24 4.08
N GLY A 19 0.16 0.58 5.37
CA GLY A 19 -0.02 -0.40 6.44
C GLY A 19 -1.47 -0.85 6.55
N THR A 20 -1.69 -2.12 6.91
CA THR A 20 -3.03 -2.75 6.91
C THR A 20 -3.41 -3.42 8.24
N MET A 21 -2.71 -3.09 9.34
CA MET A 21 -2.88 -3.76 10.64
C MET A 21 -4.31 -3.68 11.21
N ASP A 22 -5.04 -2.61 10.90
CA ASP A 22 -6.43 -2.41 11.38
C ASP A 22 -7.50 -3.02 10.44
N PHE A 23 -7.13 -3.55 9.28
CA PHE A 23 -8.09 -4.14 8.33
C PHE A 23 -8.65 -5.46 8.87
N GLY A 24 -9.97 -5.61 8.85
CA GLY A 24 -10.66 -6.75 9.46
C GLY A 24 -10.87 -6.65 10.98
N SER A 25 -10.38 -5.58 11.63
CA SER A 25 -10.66 -5.31 13.04
C SER A 25 -11.41 -4.00 13.23
N LYS A 26 -10.76 -2.85 13.02
CA LYS A 26 -11.37 -1.52 13.11
C LYS A 26 -11.85 -0.98 11.77
N VAL A 27 -11.35 -1.55 10.67
CA VAL A 27 -11.73 -1.20 9.31
C VAL A 27 -12.39 -2.41 8.66
N ASP A 28 -13.65 -2.26 8.25
CA ASP A 28 -14.37 -3.30 7.52
C ASP A 28 -13.80 -3.54 6.12
N GLU A 29 -14.20 -4.65 5.51
CA GLU A 29 -13.70 -5.08 4.20
C GLU A 29 -13.95 -4.06 3.09
N GLU A 30 -15.15 -3.46 3.04
CA GLU A 30 -15.50 -2.51 1.99
C GLU A 30 -14.61 -1.26 2.06
N ASN A 31 -14.41 -0.74 3.26
CA ASN A 31 -13.56 0.42 3.51
C ASN A 31 -12.07 0.08 3.32
N ALA A 32 -11.61 -1.10 3.72
CA ALA A 32 -10.25 -1.56 3.46
C ALA A 32 -9.97 -1.60 1.94
N ILE A 33 -10.90 -2.13 1.14
CA ILE A 33 -10.79 -2.16 -0.33
C ILE A 33 -10.70 -0.74 -0.91
N LYS A 34 -11.55 0.19 -0.44
CA LYS A 34 -11.51 1.59 -0.87
C LYS A 34 -10.16 2.26 -0.56
N ILE A 35 -9.62 2.02 0.63
CA ILE A 35 -8.32 2.55 1.04
C ILE A 35 -7.19 2.02 0.15
N VAL A 36 -7.16 0.71 -0.13
CA VAL A 36 -6.15 0.10 -1.01
C VAL A 36 -6.22 0.70 -2.41
N LYS A 37 -7.42 0.82 -2.98
CA LYS A 37 -7.61 1.44 -4.31
C LYS A 37 -7.06 2.87 -4.32
N ARG A 38 -7.44 3.67 -3.32
CA ARG A 38 -6.96 5.05 -3.21
C ARG A 38 -5.44 5.14 -3.07
N ALA A 39 -4.82 4.23 -2.31
CA ALA A 39 -3.38 4.23 -2.12
C ALA A 39 -2.61 3.93 -3.41
N VAL A 40 -3.15 3.09 -4.29
CA VAL A 40 -2.56 2.81 -5.61
C VAL A 40 -2.64 4.02 -6.54
N ASP A 41 -3.68 4.84 -6.42
CA ASP A 41 -3.91 6.01 -7.28
C ASP A 41 -3.04 7.25 -6.93
N LEU A 42 -2.31 7.24 -5.80
CA LEU A 42 -1.47 8.35 -5.31
C LEU A 42 -0.01 8.25 -5.84
#